data_AF-A0A7C0YBQ7-F1
#
_entry.id   AF-A0A7C0YBQ7-F1
#
_cell.length_a   1.000
_cell.length_b   1.000
_cell.length_c   1.000
_cell.angle_alpha   90.00
_cell.angle_beta   90.00
_cell.angle_gamma   90.00
#
_symmetry.space_group_name_H-M   'P 1'
#
loop_
_entity.id
_entity.type
_entity.pdbx_description
1 polymer ?
#
loop_
_entity_poly.entity_id
_entity_poly.type
_entity_poly.pdbx_seq_one_letter_code
_entity_poly.pdbx_strand_id
1 'polypeptide(L)'
;MQLFTYKVAYDTGFAPNPFFGVLTLATCKPMIRKTAQIGDLIIGYTAKTGKNMRGKGERVLYIAQVSEKLQMEEYFKDKRFEIKKPQWKSNSLIFKNGDNCYELDEKEGKWKQLACWHSEFDKNKNVIGEDPDHIEHDTGGKYVLICKDYI
;
A
#
# COMPACT_ATOMS: atom_id res chain seq x y z
N MET A 1 2.48 22.44 5.27
CA MET A 1 2.57 21.14 5.97
C MET A 1 1.24 20.85 6.63
N GLN A 2 0.57 19.79 6.19
CA GLN A 2 -0.68 19.26 6.72
C GLN A 2 -0.43 17.95 7.46
N LEU A 3 -1.38 17.56 8.31
CA LEU A 3 -1.38 16.27 9.01
C LEU A 3 -2.56 15.42 8.54
N PHE A 4 -2.27 14.24 8.02
CA PHE A 4 -3.24 13.22 7.65
C PHE A 4 -3.27 12.10 8.68
N THR A 5 -4.45 11.55 8.92
CA THR A 5 -4.64 10.43 9.84
C THR A 5 -5.09 9.19 9.09
N TYR A 6 -4.41 8.07 9.36
CA TYR A 6 -4.70 6.77 8.77
C TYR A 6 -5.02 5.76 9.88
N LYS A 7 -6.31 5.48 10.04
CA LYS A 7 -6.77 4.31 10.78
C LYS A 7 -6.44 3.00 10.05
N VAL A 8 -5.48 2.24 10.59
CA VAL A 8 -5.05 0.93 10.07
C VAL A 8 -5.98 -0.15 10.64
N ALA A 9 -6.84 -0.71 9.77
CA ALA A 9 -7.80 -1.75 10.15
C ALA A 9 -7.15 -3.14 10.22
N TYR A 10 -6.27 -3.43 9.25
CA TYR A 10 -5.53 -4.67 9.13
C TYR A 10 -4.06 -4.33 8.88
N ASP A 11 -3.20 -4.74 9.79
CA ASP A 11 -1.76 -4.56 9.66
C ASP A 11 -1.15 -5.85 9.10
N THR A 12 -1.05 -5.91 7.77
CA THR A 12 -0.37 -7.00 7.06
C THR A 12 1.01 -6.58 6.57
N GLY A 13 1.39 -5.30 6.70
CA GLY A 13 2.56 -4.73 6.04
C GLY A 13 2.40 -4.50 4.52
N PHE A 14 1.18 -4.65 3.98
CA PHE A 14 0.91 -4.35 2.56
C PHE A 14 0.72 -2.85 2.31
N ALA A 15 -0.06 -2.14 3.12
CA ALA A 15 -0.19 -0.69 3.00
C ALA A 15 -0.58 -0.10 4.37
N PRO A 16 0.22 0.81 4.97
CA PRO A 16 1.54 1.23 4.47
C PRO A 16 2.52 0.04 4.42
N ASN A 17 3.48 0.09 3.49
CA ASN A 17 4.54 -0.91 3.40
C ASN A 17 5.85 -0.31 3.94
N PRO A 18 6.27 -0.65 5.16
CA PRO A 18 7.44 -0.03 5.83
C PRO A 18 8.77 -0.71 5.49
N PHE A 19 8.77 -1.68 4.57
CA PHE A 19 9.92 -2.55 4.35
C PHE A 19 10.98 -1.91 3.45
N PHE A 20 12.20 -2.46 3.53
CA PHE A 20 13.35 -2.06 2.71
C PHE A 20 13.81 -0.61 2.94
N GLY A 21 13.64 -0.11 4.17
CA GLY A 21 14.16 1.20 4.58
C GLY A 21 13.39 2.40 4.03
N VAL A 22 12.20 2.18 3.46
CA VAL A 22 11.34 3.25 2.98
C VAL A 22 9.88 2.86 3.17
N LEU A 23 9.10 3.76 3.77
CA LEU A 23 7.66 3.56 3.92
C LEU A 23 6.96 4.04 2.66
N THR A 24 6.13 3.18 2.09
CA THR A 24 5.33 3.49 0.90
C THR A 24 3.84 3.34 1.19
N LEU A 25 3.04 4.23 0.59
CA LEU A 25 1.58 4.15 0.59
C LEU A 25 1.10 4.11 -0.86
N ALA A 26 1.00 2.90 -1.42
CA ALA A 26 0.72 2.69 -2.84
C ALA A 26 -0.75 2.40 -3.16
N THR A 27 -1.51 1.79 -2.24
CA THR A 27 -2.85 1.25 -2.52
C THR A 27 -3.92 1.86 -1.60
N CYS A 28 -3.76 1.70 -0.28
CA CYS A 28 -4.71 2.23 0.69
C CYS A 28 -4.81 3.75 0.67
N LYS A 29 -5.95 4.25 1.17
CA LYS A 29 -6.23 5.70 1.36
C LYS A 29 -6.05 6.54 0.08
N PRO A 30 -6.79 6.24 -1.00
CA PRO A 30 -6.65 6.95 -2.28
C PRO A 30 -6.83 8.47 -2.16
N MET A 31 -7.68 8.95 -1.25
CA MET A 31 -7.86 10.39 -1.05
C MET A 31 -6.63 11.07 -0.43
N ILE A 32 -5.94 10.43 0.52
CA ILE A 32 -4.69 10.96 1.08
C ILE A 32 -3.62 10.99 -0.01
N ARG A 33 -3.48 9.90 -0.78
CA ARG A 33 -2.51 9.80 -1.88
C ARG A 33 -2.73 10.89 -2.94
N LYS A 34 -3.99 11.22 -3.27
CA LYS A 34 -4.32 12.33 -4.18
C LYS A 34 -3.88 13.69 -3.65
N THR A 35 -4.17 14.00 -2.39
CA THR A 35 -4.10 15.37 -1.89
C THR A 35 -2.79 15.71 -1.18
N ALA A 36 -2.16 14.76 -0.51
CA ALA A 36 -0.93 14.98 0.25
C ALA A 36 0.20 15.50 -0.65
N GLN A 37 0.99 16.42 -0.11
CA GLN A 37 2.13 17.04 -0.78
C GLN A 37 3.43 16.66 -0.07
N ILE A 38 4.56 16.88 -0.75
CA ILE A 38 5.88 16.73 -0.15
C ILE A 38 5.97 17.62 1.10
N GLY A 39 6.46 17.04 2.20
CA GLY A 39 6.57 17.67 3.51
C GLY A 39 5.36 17.45 4.43
N ASP A 40 4.23 16.96 3.94
CA ASP A 40 3.07 16.62 4.78
C ASP A 40 3.33 15.37 5.64
N LEU A 41 2.64 15.28 6.78
CA LEU A 41 2.77 14.16 7.72
C LEU A 41 1.58 13.21 7.63
N ILE A 42 1.84 11.91 7.77
CA ILE A 42 0.85 10.86 7.86
C ILE A 42 1.04 10.13 9.18
N ILE A 43 0.02 10.12 10.03
CA ILE A 43 0.00 9.36 11.28
C ILE A 43 -0.90 8.14 11.12
N GLY A 44 -0.29 6.96 11.20
CA GLY A 44 -1.01 5.70 11.29
C GLY A 44 -1.37 5.36 12.72
N TYR A 45 -2.57 4.85 12.94
CA TYR A 45 -2.98 4.37 14.25
C TYR A 45 -3.89 3.16 14.16
N THR A 46 -3.89 2.33 15.21
CA THR A 46 -4.66 1.09 15.26
C THR A 46 -6.16 1.35 15.28
N ALA A 47 -6.93 0.47 14.64
CA ALA A 47 -8.37 0.47 14.80
C ALA A 47 -8.79 -0.08 16.18
N LYS A 48 -9.79 0.56 16.82
CA LYS A 48 -10.39 0.14 18.12
C LYS A 48 -10.78 -1.34 18.23
N THR A 49 -11.04 -2.03 17.12
CA THR A 49 -11.67 -3.37 17.10
C THR A 49 -10.85 -4.45 16.37
N GLY A 50 -9.55 -4.24 16.15
CA GLY A 50 -8.67 -5.29 15.62
C GLY A 50 -8.63 -6.54 16.51
N LYS A 51 -8.37 -7.71 15.91
CA LYS A 51 -8.37 -9.03 16.58
C LYS A 51 -7.52 -9.08 17.88
N ASN A 52 -6.54 -8.18 18.01
CA ASN A 52 -5.62 -8.05 19.14
C ASN A 52 -5.79 -6.76 19.98
N MET A 53 -6.84 -5.96 19.74
CA MET A 53 -7.01 -4.58 20.23
C MET A 53 -8.27 -4.32 21.06
N ARG A 54 -9.16 -5.32 21.25
CA ARG A 54 -10.34 -5.19 22.11
C ARG A 54 -9.94 -4.68 23.51
N GLY A 55 -10.39 -3.48 23.87
CA GLY A 55 -10.16 -2.86 25.18
C GLY A 55 -8.85 -2.07 25.37
N LYS A 56 -8.01 -1.92 24.34
CA LYS A 56 -6.64 -1.33 24.47
C LYS A 56 -6.48 0.09 23.91
N GLY A 57 -7.58 0.72 23.47
CA GLY A 57 -7.57 2.08 22.87
C GLY A 57 -6.92 2.14 21.49
N GLU A 58 -6.96 3.32 20.86
CA GLU A 58 -6.23 3.58 19.62
C GLU A 58 -4.77 3.92 19.98
N ARG A 59 -3.81 3.34 19.24
CA ARG A 59 -2.38 3.56 19.45
C ARG A 59 -1.75 4.03 18.15
N VAL A 60 -0.84 5.00 18.23
CA VAL A 60 -0.02 5.40 17.09
C VAL A 60 0.87 4.22 16.69
N LEU A 61 0.85 3.90 15.41
CA LEU A 61 1.66 2.86 14.79
C LEU A 61 2.89 3.45 14.13
N TYR A 62 2.70 4.56 13.40
CA TYR A 62 3.79 5.23 12.72
C TYR A 62 3.50 6.71 12.53
N ILE A 63 4.57 7.48 12.34
CA ILE A 63 4.52 8.83 11.81
C ILE A 63 5.48 8.88 10.63
N ALA A 64 5.01 9.32 9.46
CA ALA A 64 5.80 9.37 8.25
C ALA A 64 5.66 10.73 7.58
N GLN A 65 6.78 11.31 7.14
CA GLN A 65 6.77 12.52 6.31
C GLN A 65 6.85 12.14 4.84
N VAL A 66 5.98 12.72 4.01
CA VAL A 66 6.00 12.53 2.55
C VAL A 66 7.28 13.16 1.99
N SER A 67 8.22 12.33 1.57
CA SER A 67 9.48 12.76 0.98
C SER A 67 9.38 12.88 -0.55
N GLU A 68 8.56 12.04 -1.17
CA GLU A 68 8.41 11.98 -2.63
C GLU A 68 6.99 11.48 -2.98
N LYS A 69 6.50 11.88 -4.16
CA LYS A 69 5.18 11.54 -4.68
C LYS A 69 5.30 11.16 -6.15
N LEU A 70 5.02 9.91 -6.48
CA LEU A 70 5.13 9.36 -7.83
C LEU A 70 3.76 8.99 -8.38
N GLN A 71 3.58 9.03 -9.69
CA GLN A 71 2.44 8.35 -10.30
C GLN A 71 2.59 6.84 -10.14
N MET A 72 1.48 6.12 -10.12
CA MET A 72 1.50 4.67 -9.82
C MET A 72 2.24 3.87 -10.91
N GLU A 73 2.11 4.29 -12.16
CA GLU A 73 2.83 3.74 -13.30
C GLU A 73 4.34 3.99 -13.23
N GLU A 74 4.77 5.13 -12.69
CA GLU A 74 6.17 5.45 -12.48
C GLU A 74 6.75 4.60 -11.36
N TYR A 75 5.99 4.44 -10.26
CA TYR A 75 6.37 3.58 -9.14
C TYR A 75 6.59 2.11 -9.57
N PHE A 76 5.76 1.59 -10.48
CA PHE A 76 5.92 0.23 -10.99
C PHE A 76 7.17 0.03 -11.85
N LYS A 77 7.58 1.06 -12.60
CA LYS A 77 8.73 1.02 -13.52
C LYS A 77 10.05 1.42 -12.85
N ASP A 78 9.99 2.11 -11.72
CA ASP A 78 11.17 2.59 -11.03
C ASP A 78 11.94 1.44 -10.36
N LYS A 79 13.19 1.26 -10.78
CA LYS A 79 14.10 0.21 -10.30
C LYS A 79 14.33 0.26 -8.78
N ARG A 80 14.19 1.42 -8.13
CA ARG A 80 14.29 1.57 -6.67
C ARG A 80 13.25 0.74 -5.93
N PHE A 81 12.08 0.52 -6.54
CA PHE A 81 10.93 -0.12 -5.93
C PHE A 81 10.61 -1.49 -6.55
N GLU A 82 11.52 -2.05 -7.36
CA GLU A 82 11.41 -3.41 -7.89
C GLU A 82 11.30 -4.43 -6.75
N ILE A 83 12.07 -4.24 -5.67
CA ILE A 83 12.05 -5.10 -4.49
C ILE A 83 10.72 -5.06 -3.72
N LYS A 84 9.90 -4.03 -3.97
CA LYS A 84 8.56 -3.88 -3.38
C LYS A 84 7.45 -4.50 -4.22
N LYS A 85 7.77 -5.14 -5.35
CA LYS A 85 6.79 -5.96 -6.08
C LYS A 85 6.49 -7.24 -5.28
N PRO A 86 5.22 -7.64 -5.13
CA PRO A 86 4.87 -8.78 -4.31
C PRO A 86 5.41 -10.09 -4.91
N GLN A 87 6.09 -10.87 -4.08
CA GLN A 87 6.50 -12.23 -4.39
C GLN A 87 5.54 -13.20 -3.71
N TRP A 88 4.36 -13.42 -4.29
CA TRP A 88 3.26 -14.17 -3.66
C TRP A 88 3.64 -15.56 -3.14
N LYS A 89 4.55 -16.25 -3.84
CA LYS A 89 5.05 -17.59 -3.49
C LYS A 89 6.21 -17.58 -2.48
N SER A 90 6.67 -16.41 -2.04
CA SER A 90 7.76 -16.29 -1.08
C SER A 90 7.30 -16.73 0.31
N ASN A 91 8.19 -17.43 1.03
CA ASN A 91 7.99 -17.77 2.44
C ASN A 91 8.24 -16.57 3.37
N SER A 92 8.87 -15.50 2.87
CA SER A 92 9.10 -14.29 3.64
C SER A 92 7.90 -13.34 3.50
N LEU A 93 7.29 -12.99 4.63
CA LEU A 93 6.18 -12.03 4.68
C LEU A 93 6.56 -10.68 4.06
N ILE A 94 7.80 -10.24 4.25
CA ILE A 94 8.31 -8.96 3.73
C ILE A 94 8.22 -8.94 2.20
N PHE A 95 8.70 -9.99 1.54
CA PHE A 95 8.66 -10.09 0.08
C PHE A 95 7.27 -10.43 -0.44
N LYS A 96 6.48 -11.21 0.31
CA LYS A 96 5.11 -11.55 -0.07
C LYS A 96 4.18 -10.34 -0.09
N ASN A 97 4.39 -9.39 0.83
CA ASN A 97 3.48 -8.26 1.05
C ASN A 97 3.92 -6.99 0.35
N GLY A 98 4.68 -7.10 -0.75
CA GLY A 98 5.05 -5.97 -1.60
C GLY A 98 3.81 -5.21 -2.09
N ASP A 99 3.86 -3.88 -2.03
CA ASP A 99 2.76 -2.98 -2.37
C ASP A 99 2.81 -2.43 -3.80
N ASN A 100 3.88 -2.75 -4.53
CA ASN A 100 4.06 -2.40 -5.94
C ASN A 100 3.41 -3.45 -6.85
N CYS A 101 2.08 -3.55 -6.80
CA CYS A 101 1.33 -4.65 -7.40
C CYS A 101 0.53 -4.30 -8.66
N TYR A 102 0.63 -3.08 -9.18
CA TYR A 102 -0.18 -2.64 -10.33
C TYR A 102 0.67 -2.23 -11.51
N GLU A 103 0.54 -2.96 -12.62
CA GLU A 103 1.19 -2.67 -13.89
C GLU A 103 0.20 -2.04 -14.85
N LEU A 104 0.52 -0.89 -15.45
CA LEU A 104 -0.30 -0.32 -16.51
C LEU A 104 0.06 -0.96 -17.85
N ASP A 105 -0.89 -1.66 -18.47
CA ASP A 105 -0.79 -2.03 -19.87
C ASP A 105 -1.04 -0.79 -20.74
N GLU A 106 0.03 -0.20 -21.27
CA GLU A 106 -0.04 1.02 -22.08
C GLU A 106 -0.78 0.83 -23.41
N LYS A 107 -0.90 -0.41 -23.92
CA LYS A 107 -1.60 -0.67 -25.17
C LYS A 107 -3.11 -0.68 -24.96
N GLU A 108 -3.56 -1.28 -23.87
CA GLU A 108 -4.99 -1.37 -23.52
C GLU A 108 -5.49 -0.23 -22.62
N GLY A 109 -4.58 0.51 -21.99
CA GLY A 109 -4.91 1.50 -20.98
C GLY A 109 -5.50 0.90 -19.69
N LYS A 110 -5.18 -0.37 -19.40
CA LYS A 110 -5.75 -1.13 -18.27
C LYS A 110 -4.69 -1.49 -17.25
N TRP A 111 -5.09 -1.49 -15.98
CA TRP A 111 -4.26 -1.97 -14.89
C TRP A 111 -4.33 -3.49 -14.79
N LYS A 112 -3.17 -4.12 -14.72
CA LYS A 112 -2.98 -5.53 -14.37
C LYS A 112 -2.54 -5.62 -12.92
N GLN A 113 -3.16 -6.53 -12.17
CA GLN A 113 -2.85 -6.71 -10.75
C GLN A 113 -1.97 -7.94 -10.56
N LEU A 114 -0.76 -7.74 -10.04
CA LEU A 114 0.07 -8.83 -9.56
C LEU A 114 -0.55 -9.45 -8.30
N ALA A 115 -0.38 -10.76 -8.14
CA ALA A 115 -0.83 -11.50 -6.97
C ALA A 115 -0.37 -10.83 -5.65
N CYS A 116 -1.31 -10.30 -4.87
CA CYS A 116 -1.04 -9.53 -3.66
C CYS A 116 -2.18 -9.66 -2.63
N TRP A 117 -2.13 -8.88 -1.56
CA TRP A 117 -3.16 -8.89 -0.50
C TRP A 117 -4.53 -8.37 -0.92
N HIS A 118 -4.60 -7.60 -2.00
CA HIS A 118 -5.84 -7.08 -2.57
C HIS A 118 -6.30 -7.91 -3.80
N SER A 119 -5.69 -9.07 -4.04
CA SER A 119 -6.13 -9.98 -5.09
C SER A 119 -7.30 -10.86 -4.61
N GLU A 120 -8.14 -11.27 -5.55
CA GLU A 120 -9.21 -12.22 -5.27
C GLU A 120 -8.61 -13.61 -5.03
N PHE A 121 -9.03 -14.28 -3.96
CA PHE A 121 -8.59 -15.65 -3.66
C PHE A 121 -9.75 -16.64 -3.74
N ASP A 122 -9.79 -17.42 -4.82
CA ASP A 122 -10.70 -18.55 -4.96
C ASP A 122 -10.16 -19.73 -4.13
N LYS A 123 -10.68 -19.86 -2.91
CA LYS A 123 -10.31 -20.91 -1.96
C LYS A 123 -10.54 -22.32 -2.50
N ASN A 124 -11.54 -22.51 -3.35
CA ASN A 124 -11.92 -23.83 -3.85
C ASN A 124 -10.95 -24.30 -4.93
N LYS A 125 -10.48 -23.37 -5.77
CA LYS A 125 -9.51 -23.67 -6.84
C LYS A 125 -8.06 -23.46 -6.42
N ASN A 126 -7.84 -22.84 -5.25
CA ASN A 126 -6.53 -22.40 -4.80
C ASN A 126 -5.82 -21.52 -5.85
N VAL A 127 -6.61 -20.66 -6.50
CA VAL A 127 -6.14 -19.72 -7.53
C VAL A 127 -6.27 -18.31 -6.99
N ILE A 128 -5.30 -17.46 -7.34
CA ILE A 128 -5.34 -16.04 -7.08
C ILE A 128 -5.58 -15.30 -8.40
N GLY A 129 -6.56 -14.40 -8.39
CA GLY A 129 -6.99 -13.63 -9.54
C GLY A 129 -6.94 -12.14 -9.27
N GLU A 130 -7.21 -11.37 -10.31
CA GLU A 130 -7.41 -9.94 -10.19
C GLU A 130 -8.73 -9.65 -9.48
N ASP A 131 -8.74 -8.61 -8.66
CA ASP A 131 -9.96 -8.09 -8.02
C ASP A 131 -10.30 -6.72 -8.62
N PRO A 132 -11.34 -6.63 -9.49
CA PRO A 132 -11.70 -5.39 -10.16
C PRO A 132 -12.05 -4.24 -9.21
N ASP A 133 -12.69 -4.53 -8.08
CA ASP A 133 -13.11 -3.52 -7.11
C ASP A 133 -11.88 -2.92 -6.41
N HIS A 134 -10.92 -3.78 -6.04
CA HIS A 134 -9.64 -3.30 -5.49
C HIS A 134 -8.79 -2.59 -6.55
N ILE A 135 -8.74 -3.07 -7.79
CA ILE A 135 -8.06 -2.38 -8.90
C ILE A 135 -8.60 -0.95 -9.02
N GLU A 136 -9.91 -0.77 -9.10
CA GLU A 136 -10.52 0.55 -9.23
C GLU A 136 -10.20 1.45 -8.02
N HIS A 137 -10.36 0.91 -6.81
CA HIS A 137 -10.10 1.64 -5.57
C HIS A 137 -8.64 2.10 -5.45
N ASP A 138 -7.71 1.19 -5.69
CA ASP A 138 -6.28 1.42 -5.49
C ASP A 138 -5.67 2.27 -6.60
N THR A 139 -5.97 1.96 -7.86
CA THR A 139 -5.46 2.76 -9.00
C THR A 139 -6.11 4.15 -9.00
N GLY A 140 -7.34 4.26 -8.49
CA GLY A 140 -8.07 5.51 -8.35
C GLY A 140 -7.35 6.55 -7.53
N GLY A 141 -6.42 6.19 -6.62
CA GLY A 141 -5.61 7.12 -5.83
C GLY A 141 -4.49 7.83 -6.59
N LYS A 142 -4.19 7.39 -7.83
CA LYS A 142 -3.24 7.97 -8.81
C LYS A 142 -1.76 8.01 -8.42
N TYR A 143 -1.46 8.30 -7.16
CA TYR A 143 -0.12 8.52 -6.67
C TYR A 143 0.28 7.49 -5.63
N VAL A 144 1.58 7.30 -5.49
CA VAL A 144 2.24 6.57 -4.40
C VAL A 144 3.00 7.59 -3.58
N LEU A 145 2.79 7.58 -2.26
CA LEU A 145 3.55 8.43 -1.34
C LEU A 145 4.74 7.64 -0.81
N ILE A 146 5.93 8.24 -0.93
CA ILE A 146 7.20 7.66 -0.49
C ILE A 146 7.70 8.48 0.70
N CYS A 147 7.97 7.81 1.81
CA CYS A 147 8.39 8.43 3.06
C CYS A 147 9.72 7.81 3.52
N LYS A 148 10.79 8.60 3.50
CA LYS A 148 12.14 8.19 3.96
C LYS A 148 12.30 8.42 5.46
N ASP A 149 11.64 9.43 5.99
CA ASP A 149 11.62 9.76 7.41
C ASP A 149 10.33 9.22 8.04
N TYR A 150 10.45 8.09 8.75
CA TYR A 150 9.34 7.48 9.47
C TYR A 150 9.82 6.78 10.76
N ILE A 151 8.94 6.75 11.77
CA ILE A 151 9.12 6.03 13.03
C ILE A 151 7.94 5.09 13.29
#